data_AF-A0A895YAA7-F1
#
_entry.id   AF-A0A895YAA7-F1
#
_cell.length_a   1.000
_cell.length_b   1.000
_cell.length_c   1.000
_cell.angle_alpha   90.00
_cell.angle_beta   90.00
_cell.angle_gamma   90.00
#
_symmetry.space_group_name_H-M   'P 1'
#
loop_
_entity.id
_entity.type
_entity.pdbx_description
1 polymer ?
#
loop_
_entity_poly.entity_id
_entity_poly.type
_entity_poly.pdbx_seq_one_letter_code
_entity_poly.pdbx_strand_id
1 'polypeptide(L)'
;MIIGKRVGAILGLLLVAGCTTGDPVESSTDLASQPFTHEFRDCMTAKGWQPSEDTGQSLSYSYPSEQREQFNADHEECEGEAGLSAELPPMSRTEAEEYAAALFDHYDCVIKQGYSLPDPPSMQAAIDELMQSPMPSWAAQPSLAAQLSDAENAELEHRCPMPTGWPDGYLDRLGG
;
A
#
# COMPACT_ATOMS: atom_id res chain seq x y z
N MET A 1 -5.70 78.95 10.81
CA MET A 1 -6.65 78.37 11.78
C MET A 1 -6.77 76.88 11.47
N ILE A 2 -6.12 76.07 12.31
CA ILE A 2 -6.23 74.62 12.61
C ILE A 2 -6.38 73.63 11.42
N ILE A 3 -5.26 72.95 11.12
CA ILE A 3 -5.16 71.70 10.35
C ILE A 3 -5.25 70.53 11.33
N GLY A 4 -6.27 69.68 11.21
CA GLY A 4 -6.43 68.46 12.01
C GLY A 4 -5.95 67.21 11.29
N LYS A 5 -4.82 66.64 11.72
CA LYS A 5 -4.32 65.31 11.31
C LYS A 5 -5.10 64.21 12.03
N ARG A 6 -5.58 63.19 11.30
CA ARG A 6 -5.97 61.89 11.89
C ARG A 6 -4.93 60.84 11.49
N VAL A 7 -4.23 60.33 12.49
CA VAL A 7 -3.32 59.19 12.40
C VAL A 7 -4.15 57.94 12.71
N GLY A 8 -4.35 57.07 11.73
CA GLY A 8 -4.96 55.76 11.92
C GLY A 8 -3.86 54.71 12.03
N ALA A 9 -3.72 54.12 13.21
CA ALA A 9 -2.80 53.02 13.49
C ALA A 9 -3.36 51.70 12.93
N ILE A 10 -2.63 51.05 12.02
CA ILE A 10 -2.93 49.70 11.54
C ILE A 10 -2.27 48.71 12.51
N LEU A 11 -3.08 47.99 13.27
CA LEU A 11 -2.67 46.90 14.13
C LEU A 11 -2.44 45.66 13.24
N GLY A 12 -1.18 45.30 13.02
CA GLY A 12 -0.79 44.08 12.32
C GLY A 12 -0.93 42.87 13.24
N LEU A 13 -1.91 42.00 12.96
CA LEU A 13 -2.02 40.68 13.57
C LEU A 13 -1.02 39.73 12.88
N LEU A 14 0.10 39.45 13.54
CA LEU A 14 1.05 38.40 13.15
C LEU A 14 0.50 37.05 13.63
N LEU A 15 -0.21 36.34 12.76
CA LEU A 15 -0.53 34.91 12.94
C LEU A 15 0.73 34.10 12.65
N VAL A 16 1.40 33.65 13.71
CA VAL A 16 2.52 32.72 13.62
C VAL A 16 1.93 31.34 13.29
N ALA A 17 1.89 31.00 12.00
CA ALA A 17 1.61 29.64 11.57
C ALA A 17 2.83 28.78 11.93
N GLY A 18 2.71 27.93 12.95
CA GLY A 18 3.68 26.89 13.23
C GLY A 18 3.61 25.84 12.12
N CYS A 19 4.58 25.85 11.20
CA CYS A 19 4.75 24.76 10.25
C CYS A 19 5.24 23.53 11.02
N THR A 20 4.34 22.57 11.21
CA THR A 20 4.71 21.18 11.50
C THR A 20 5.20 20.58 10.19
N THR A 21 6.51 20.51 10.02
CA THR A 21 7.16 19.70 8.98
C THR A 21 7.12 18.25 9.42
N GLY A 22 6.04 17.55 9.07
CA GLY A 22 6.06 16.10 8.99
C GLY A 22 6.86 15.68 7.76
N ASP A 23 7.65 14.62 7.87
CA ASP A 23 8.38 14.07 6.73
C ASP A 23 7.38 13.53 5.69
N PRO A 24 7.64 13.75 4.39
CA PRO A 24 6.80 13.20 3.32
C PRO A 24 6.84 11.67 3.35
N VAL A 25 5.68 11.07 3.13
CA VAL A 25 5.51 9.63 2.92
C VAL A 25 5.41 9.39 1.42
N GLU A 26 6.22 8.45 0.93
CA GLU A 26 6.13 7.98 -0.46
C GLU A 26 5.20 6.77 -0.53
N SER A 27 4.37 6.73 -1.57
CA SER A 27 3.54 5.58 -1.91
C SER A 27 3.67 5.30 -3.40
N SER A 28 3.86 4.04 -3.78
CA SER A 28 3.96 3.61 -5.16
C SER A 28 2.82 2.65 -5.49
N THR A 29 2.11 2.91 -6.59
CA THR A 29 1.15 1.97 -7.16
C THR A 29 1.75 1.38 -8.43
N ASP A 30 1.94 0.06 -8.45
CA ASP A 30 2.33 -0.67 -9.66
C ASP A 30 1.09 -0.91 -10.52
N LEU A 31 1.13 -0.45 -11.77
CA LEU A 31 0.04 -0.48 -12.73
C LEU A 31 0.44 -1.24 -14.00
N ALA A 32 1.59 -1.94 -14.01
CA ALA A 32 2.31 -2.38 -15.21
C ALA A 32 1.55 -3.32 -16.17
N SER A 33 0.32 -3.71 -15.84
CA SER A 33 -0.48 -4.66 -16.62
C SER A 33 -1.91 -4.20 -16.95
N GLN A 34 -2.37 -3.02 -16.49
CA GLN A 34 -3.79 -2.68 -16.59
C GLN A 34 -4.07 -1.53 -17.57
N PRO A 35 -5.02 -1.68 -18.51
CA PRO A 35 -5.39 -0.61 -19.46
C PRO A 35 -6.05 0.62 -18.80
N PHE A 36 -6.32 0.56 -17.50
CA PHE A 36 -7.07 1.54 -16.70
C PHE A 36 -6.19 2.59 -16.00
N THR A 37 -4.92 2.74 -16.43
CA THR A 37 -3.95 3.65 -15.79
C THR A 37 -4.32 5.13 -15.91
N HIS A 38 -5.09 5.50 -16.93
CA HIS A 38 -5.49 6.89 -17.18
C HIS A 38 -6.64 7.31 -16.26
N GLU A 39 -7.65 6.46 -16.11
CA GLU A 39 -8.82 6.70 -15.27
C GLU A 39 -8.42 6.88 -13.80
N PHE A 40 -7.57 5.99 -13.28
CA PHE A 40 -7.07 6.08 -11.91
C PHE A 40 -6.24 7.36 -11.68
N ARG A 41 -5.32 7.67 -12.59
CA ARG A 41 -4.49 8.88 -12.52
C ARG A 41 -5.34 10.15 -12.56
N ASP A 42 -6.31 10.21 -13.46
CA ASP A 42 -7.19 11.37 -13.64
C ASP A 42 -8.05 11.57 -12.38
N CYS A 43 -8.55 10.49 -11.78
CA CYS A 43 -9.27 10.53 -10.51
C CYS A 43 -8.39 11.06 -9.36
N MET A 44 -7.18 10.50 -9.18
CA MET A 44 -6.24 10.94 -8.15
C MET A 44 -5.85 12.41 -8.32
N THR A 45 -5.57 12.82 -9.57
CA THR A 45 -5.25 14.22 -9.92
C THR A 45 -6.43 15.16 -9.62
N ALA A 46 -7.67 14.74 -9.93
CA ALA A 46 -8.87 15.53 -9.65
C ALA A 46 -9.11 15.73 -8.15
N LYS A 47 -8.69 14.77 -7.32
CA LYS A 47 -8.70 14.86 -5.85
C LYS A 47 -7.52 15.65 -5.27
N GLY A 48 -6.58 16.09 -6.11
CA GLY A 48 -5.44 16.92 -5.74
C GLY A 48 -4.14 16.15 -5.50
N TRP A 49 -4.13 14.84 -5.77
CA TRP A 49 -2.94 13.99 -5.66
C TRP A 49 -2.18 13.99 -6.99
N GLN A 50 -1.07 14.73 -7.03
CA GLN A 50 -0.20 14.73 -8.20
C GLN A 50 0.88 13.64 -8.04
N PRO A 51 1.08 12.75 -9.02
CA PRO A 51 2.18 11.79 -8.96
C PRO A 51 3.54 12.53 -8.97
N SER A 52 4.44 12.12 -8.08
CA SER A 52 5.86 12.56 -8.05
C SER A 52 6.67 11.90 -9.16
N GLU A 53 6.30 10.67 -9.55
CA GLU A 53 6.87 9.93 -10.67
C GLU A 53 5.76 9.22 -11.46
N ASP A 54 5.90 9.23 -12.79
CA ASP A 54 5.03 8.52 -13.71
C ASP A 54 5.88 7.85 -14.78
N THR A 55 5.99 6.52 -14.71
CA THR A 55 6.76 5.71 -15.66
C THR A 55 5.90 5.12 -16.78
N GLY A 56 4.60 5.42 -16.80
CA GLY A 56 3.60 4.74 -17.61
C GLY A 56 3.25 3.33 -17.12
N GLN A 57 4.07 2.73 -16.25
CA GLN A 57 3.84 1.43 -15.62
C GLN A 57 3.60 1.54 -14.11
N SER A 58 4.01 2.64 -13.49
CA SER A 58 3.80 2.90 -12.07
C SER A 58 3.60 4.39 -11.84
N LEU A 59 2.77 4.71 -10.85
CA LEU A 59 2.57 6.05 -10.32
C LEU A 59 3.09 6.08 -8.88
N SER A 60 4.01 7.00 -8.61
CA SER A 60 4.44 7.29 -7.24
C SER A 60 3.83 8.61 -6.78
N TYR A 61 3.45 8.68 -5.51
CA TYR A 61 2.87 9.85 -4.86
C TYR A 61 3.65 10.18 -3.59
N SER A 62 3.82 11.48 -3.34
CA SER A 62 4.44 12.00 -2.12
C SER A 62 3.43 12.87 -1.38
N TYR A 63 3.17 12.58 -0.11
CA TYR A 63 2.19 13.33 0.69
C TYR A 63 2.61 13.46 2.16
N PRO A 64 2.14 14.51 2.87
CA PRO A 64 2.38 14.62 4.31
C PRO A 64 1.75 13.46 5.07
N SER A 65 2.44 12.93 6.08
CA SER A 65 1.95 11.80 6.88
C SER A 65 0.56 12.03 7.51
N GLU A 66 0.20 13.28 7.79
CA GLU A 66 -1.10 13.68 8.34
C GLU A 66 -2.25 13.46 7.35
N GLN A 67 -1.96 13.35 6.06
CA GLN A 67 -2.96 13.10 5.02
C GLN A 67 -3.08 11.64 4.61
N ARG A 68 -2.35 10.71 5.26
CA ARG A 68 -2.35 9.28 4.90
C ARG A 68 -3.75 8.68 4.84
N GLU A 69 -4.61 8.97 5.81
CA GLU A 69 -5.98 8.42 5.82
C GLU A 69 -6.82 8.95 4.65
N GLN A 70 -6.69 10.24 4.31
CA GLN A 70 -7.38 10.84 3.18
C GLN A 70 -6.84 10.29 1.85
N PHE A 71 -5.52 10.18 1.72
CA PHE A 71 -4.87 9.59 0.55
C PHE A 71 -5.36 8.16 0.31
N ASN A 72 -5.37 7.31 1.35
CA ASN A 72 -5.81 5.93 1.24
C ASN A 72 -7.29 5.82 0.82
N ALA A 73 -8.17 6.66 1.39
CA ALA A 73 -9.57 6.66 1.03
C ALA A 73 -9.82 7.12 -0.41
N ASP A 74 -9.10 8.16 -0.86
CA ASP A 74 -9.16 8.65 -2.23
C ASP A 74 -8.59 7.63 -3.23
N HIS A 75 -7.51 6.95 -2.83
CA HIS A 75 -6.88 5.88 -3.60
C HIS A 75 -7.84 4.71 -3.82
N GLU A 76 -8.46 4.19 -2.76
CA GLU A 76 -9.47 3.12 -2.82
C GLU A 76 -10.67 3.51 -3.69
N GLU A 77 -11.17 4.75 -3.55
CA GLU A 77 -12.27 5.26 -4.39
C GLU A 77 -11.86 5.30 -5.87
N CYS A 78 -10.68 5.82 -6.18
CA CYS A 78 -10.17 5.90 -7.54
C CYS A 78 -9.86 4.52 -8.14
N GLU A 79 -9.39 3.56 -7.33
CA GLU A 79 -9.25 2.18 -7.77
C GLU A 79 -10.62 1.57 -8.11
N GLY A 80 -11.64 1.83 -7.30
CA GLY A 80 -13.01 1.42 -7.56
C GLY A 80 -13.57 2.00 -8.87
N GLU A 81 -13.41 3.32 -9.09
CA GLU A 81 -13.87 4.00 -10.31
C GLU A 81 -13.14 3.52 -11.57
N ALA A 82 -11.83 3.28 -11.47
CA ALA A 82 -11.02 2.78 -12.57
C ALA A 82 -11.21 1.27 -12.82
N GLY A 83 -12.00 0.57 -11.99
CA GLY A 83 -12.14 -0.88 -12.06
C GLY A 83 -10.87 -1.65 -11.68
N LEU A 84 -9.91 -0.97 -11.03
CA LEU A 84 -8.69 -1.56 -10.47
C LEU A 84 -8.93 -2.28 -9.15
N SER A 85 -10.06 -2.01 -8.48
CA SER A 85 -10.60 -2.84 -7.40
C SER A 85 -11.09 -4.19 -7.95
N ALA A 86 -10.22 -4.92 -8.63
CA ALA A 86 -10.43 -6.32 -8.89
C ALA A 86 -10.24 -7.02 -7.53
N GLU A 87 -11.36 -7.32 -6.86
CA GLU A 87 -11.37 -8.44 -5.92
C GLU A 87 -10.79 -9.63 -6.70
N LEU A 88 -9.56 -9.95 -6.34
CA LEU A 88 -8.83 -11.05 -6.91
C LEU A 88 -9.71 -12.31 -6.71
N PRO A 89 -10.01 -13.09 -7.76
CA PRO A 89 -10.99 -14.15 -7.67
C PRO A 89 -10.53 -15.16 -6.62
N PRO A 90 -11.42 -15.75 -5.83
CA PRO A 90 -11.00 -16.74 -4.85
C PRO A 90 -10.18 -17.86 -5.50
N MET A 91 -9.16 -18.34 -4.79
CA MET A 91 -8.40 -19.49 -5.24
C MET A 91 -9.31 -20.72 -5.34
N SER A 92 -9.07 -21.57 -6.33
CA SER A 92 -9.59 -22.93 -6.27
C SER A 92 -8.97 -23.66 -5.07
N ARG A 93 -9.60 -24.76 -4.64
CA ARG A 93 -9.09 -25.53 -3.50
C ARG A 93 -7.64 -25.99 -3.71
N THR A 94 -7.30 -26.49 -4.90
CA THR A 94 -5.94 -26.97 -5.20
C THR A 94 -4.92 -25.83 -5.15
N GLU A 95 -5.25 -24.66 -5.72
CA GLU A 95 -4.40 -23.48 -5.64
C GLU A 95 -4.22 -22.98 -4.20
N ALA A 96 -5.29 -23.00 -3.40
CA ALA A 96 -5.23 -22.64 -1.99
C ALA A 96 -4.39 -23.63 -1.18
N GLU A 97 -4.46 -24.93 -1.48
CA GLU A 97 -3.63 -25.96 -0.85
C GLU A 97 -2.13 -25.76 -1.16
N GLU A 98 -1.79 -25.53 -2.43
CA GLU A 98 -0.41 -25.28 -2.85
C GLU A 98 0.15 -23.98 -2.26
N TYR A 99 -0.63 -22.91 -2.30
CA TYR A 99 -0.22 -21.62 -1.76
C TYR A 99 -0.11 -21.65 -0.22
N ALA A 100 -1.05 -22.29 0.47
CA ALA A 100 -0.96 -22.48 1.92
C ALA A 100 0.30 -23.27 2.29
N ALA A 101 0.61 -24.36 1.60
CA ALA A 101 1.83 -25.12 1.86
C ALA A 101 3.09 -24.25 1.73
N ALA A 102 3.19 -23.46 0.65
CA ALA A 102 4.32 -22.57 0.43
C ALA A 102 4.43 -21.45 1.49
N LEU A 103 3.31 -20.90 1.95
CA LEU A 103 3.30 -19.92 3.03
C LEU A 103 3.77 -20.51 4.37
N PHE A 104 3.40 -21.75 4.68
CA PHE A 104 3.88 -22.46 5.87
C PHE A 104 5.37 -22.78 5.77
N ASP A 105 5.87 -23.18 4.59
CA ASP A 105 7.30 -23.39 4.36
C ASP A 105 8.10 -22.08 4.56
N HIS A 106 7.57 -20.96 4.08
CA HIS A 106 8.15 -19.63 4.33
C HIS A 106 8.15 -19.30 5.83
N TYR A 107 7.02 -19.47 6.52
CA TYR A 107 6.91 -19.26 7.97
C TYR A 107 7.97 -20.04 8.74
N ASP A 108 8.08 -21.35 8.47
CA ASP A 108 9.06 -22.22 9.10
C ASP A 108 10.50 -21.78 8.81
N CYS A 109 10.77 -21.27 7.61
CA CYS A 109 12.07 -20.70 7.26
C CYS A 109 12.38 -19.47 8.13
N VAL A 110 11.45 -18.52 8.24
CA VAL A 110 11.62 -17.29 9.01
C VAL A 110 11.86 -17.59 10.50
N ILE A 111 11.09 -18.52 11.09
CA ILE A 111 11.30 -18.96 12.47
C ILE A 111 12.70 -19.59 12.66
N LYS A 112 13.18 -20.40 11.69
CA LYS A 112 14.54 -20.98 11.73
C LYS A 112 15.66 -19.93 11.63
N GLN A 113 15.39 -18.78 11.01
CA GLN A 113 16.33 -17.64 11.02
C GLN A 113 16.35 -16.90 12.38
N GLY A 114 15.49 -17.28 13.32
CA GLY A 114 15.44 -16.71 14.67
C GLY A 114 14.48 -15.53 14.82
N TYR A 115 13.67 -15.23 13.81
CA TYR A 115 12.62 -14.22 13.90
C TYR A 115 11.37 -14.78 14.60
N SER A 116 10.59 -13.89 15.21
CA SER A 116 9.31 -14.22 15.81
C SER A 116 8.18 -13.70 14.94
N LEU A 117 7.22 -14.56 14.65
CA LEU A 117 5.99 -14.24 13.93
C LEU A 117 4.79 -14.65 14.80
N PRO A 118 3.59 -14.07 14.57
CA PRO A 118 2.36 -14.59 15.14
C PRO A 118 2.12 -16.03 14.68
N ASP A 119 1.58 -16.88 15.55
CA ASP A 119 1.25 -18.26 15.17
C ASP A 119 0.28 -18.27 13.98
N PRO A 120 0.53 -19.07 12.94
CA PRO A 120 -0.36 -19.18 11.81
C PRO A 120 -1.64 -19.91 12.25
N PRO A 121 -2.75 -19.77 11.48
CA PRO A 121 -3.93 -20.60 11.69
C PRO A 121 -3.62 -22.08 11.43
N SER A 122 -4.62 -22.95 11.54
CA SER A 122 -4.46 -24.33 11.05
C SER A 122 -4.36 -24.34 9.52
N MET A 123 -3.71 -25.37 8.95
CA MET A 123 -3.62 -25.55 7.50
C MET A 123 -5.00 -25.49 6.82
N GLN A 124 -6.02 -26.14 7.39
CA GLN A 124 -7.37 -26.12 6.83
C GLN A 124 -8.00 -24.73 6.86
N ALA A 125 -7.81 -23.97 7.95
CA ALA A 125 -8.31 -22.62 8.07
C ALA A 125 -7.61 -21.66 7.09
N ALA A 126 -6.29 -21.82 6.86
CA ALA A 126 -5.57 -21.08 5.83
C ALA A 126 -6.12 -21.35 4.42
N ILE A 127 -6.35 -22.61 4.07
CA ILE A 127 -6.95 -22.99 2.77
C ILE A 127 -8.34 -22.37 2.62
N ASP A 128 -9.18 -22.47 3.66
CA ASP A 128 -10.54 -21.93 3.62
C ASP A 128 -10.56 -20.40 3.50
N GLU A 129 -9.59 -19.70 4.09
CA GLU A 129 -9.40 -18.26 3.93
C GLU A 129 -8.95 -17.90 2.51
N LEU A 130 -7.94 -18.60 1.95
CA LEU A 130 -7.43 -18.36 0.59
C LEU A 130 -8.49 -18.59 -0.51
N MET A 131 -9.44 -19.48 -0.24
CA MET A 131 -10.62 -19.69 -1.09
C MET A 131 -11.68 -18.58 -0.96
N GLN A 132 -11.50 -17.59 -0.10
CA GLN A 132 -12.40 -16.45 0.08
C GLN A 132 -11.70 -15.13 -0.22
N SER A 133 -10.51 -14.96 0.32
CA SER A 133 -9.61 -13.83 0.11
C SER A 133 -8.25 -14.37 -0.26
N PRO A 134 -7.72 -14.01 -1.43
CA PRO A 134 -6.43 -14.51 -1.89
C PRO A 134 -5.27 -13.83 -1.14
N MET A 135 -5.52 -12.73 -0.45
CA MET A 135 -4.61 -12.18 0.55
C MET A 135 -5.00 -12.70 1.95
N PRO A 136 -4.24 -13.66 2.52
CA PRO A 136 -4.49 -14.12 3.86
C PRO A 136 -4.06 -13.06 4.87
N SER A 137 -4.93 -12.76 5.83
CA SER A 137 -4.72 -11.77 6.88
C SER A 137 -3.55 -12.08 7.82
N TRP A 138 -3.10 -13.34 7.85
CA TRP A 138 -2.01 -13.84 8.69
C TRP A 138 -0.65 -13.90 7.98
N ALA A 139 -0.56 -13.59 6.68
CA ALA A 139 0.74 -13.60 6.00
C ALA A 139 1.73 -12.66 6.72
N ALA A 140 2.90 -13.21 7.06
CA ALA A 140 3.86 -12.66 8.00
C ALA A 140 4.47 -11.30 7.62
N GLN A 141 4.48 -10.97 6.34
CA GLN A 141 5.28 -9.92 5.72
C GLN A 141 5.08 -8.52 6.34
N PRO A 142 3.86 -7.97 6.50
CA PRO A 142 3.69 -6.62 7.02
C PRO A 142 4.22 -6.43 8.45
N SER A 143 4.13 -7.49 9.27
CA SER A 143 4.60 -7.46 10.65
C SER A 143 6.12 -7.53 10.76
N LEU A 144 6.77 -8.22 9.82
CA LEU A 144 8.22 -8.44 9.83
C LEU A 144 8.98 -7.29 9.17
N ALA A 145 8.47 -6.76 8.05
CA ALA A 145 9.06 -5.61 7.37
C ALA A 145 9.17 -4.38 8.27
N ALA A 146 8.23 -4.19 9.22
CA ALA A 146 8.28 -3.09 10.19
C ALA A 146 9.38 -3.24 11.26
N GLN A 147 9.97 -4.43 11.42
CA GLN A 147 10.98 -4.74 12.44
C GLN A 147 12.39 -4.83 11.88
N LEU A 148 12.55 -4.96 10.56
CA LEU A 148 13.82 -5.14 9.88
C LEU A 148 14.23 -3.87 9.17
N SER A 149 15.54 -3.61 9.08
CA SER A 149 16.04 -2.67 8.08
C SER A 149 15.86 -3.23 6.66
N ASP A 150 15.84 -2.36 5.65
CA ASP A 150 15.72 -2.78 4.25
C ASP A 150 16.76 -3.84 3.85
N ALA A 151 17.99 -3.71 4.35
CA ALA A 151 19.06 -4.66 4.07
C ALA A 151 18.83 -6.02 4.76
N GLU A 152 18.31 -6.03 5.99
CA GLU A 152 17.95 -7.26 6.70
C GLU A 152 16.74 -7.93 6.07
N ASN A 153 15.76 -7.15 5.62
CA ASN A 153 14.59 -7.67 4.92
C ASN A 153 14.98 -8.29 3.58
N ALA A 154 15.78 -7.60 2.76
CA ALA A 154 16.25 -8.13 1.47
C ALA A 154 17.07 -9.43 1.63
N GLU A 155 17.93 -9.49 2.64
CA GLU A 155 18.70 -10.70 2.95
C GLU A 155 17.80 -11.83 3.48
N LEU A 156 16.76 -11.51 4.26
CA LEU A 156 15.78 -12.50 4.69
C LEU A 156 14.97 -13.04 3.52
N GLU A 157 14.48 -12.18 2.62
CA GLU A 157 13.78 -12.57 1.40
C GLU A 157 14.64 -13.46 0.50
N HIS A 158 15.95 -13.22 0.46
CA HIS A 158 16.89 -14.10 -0.25
C HIS A 158 16.96 -15.50 0.37
N ARG A 159 16.97 -15.62 1.70
CA ARG A 159 17.07 -16.91 2.43
C ARG A 159 15.75 -17.65 2.55
N CYS A 160 14.67 -16.91 2.72
CA CYS A 160 13.31 -17.38 2.91
C CYS A 160 12.45 -16.73 1.84
N PRO A 161 12.56 -17.16 0.57
CA PRO A 161 11.77 -16.58 -0.50
C PRO A 161 10.29 -16.72 -0.17
N MET A 162 9.56 -15.62 -0.31
CA MET A 162 8.10 -15.69 -0.38
C MET A 162 7.71 -16.58 -1.57
N PRO A 163 6.58 -17.28 -1.52
CA PRO A 163 6.01 -17.86 -2.73
C PRO A 163 5.89 -16.76 -3.78
N THR A 164 6.72 -16.82 -4.81
CA THR A 164 6.77 -15.79 -5.85
C THR A 164 5.61 -16.01 -6.79
N GLY A 165 4.71 -15.03 -6.83
CA GLY A 165 3.53 -15.09 -7.66
C GLY A 165 2.37 -15.82 -7.01
N TRP A 166 1.19 -15.52 -7.52
CA TRP A 166 0.01 -16.32 -7.29
C TRP A 166 0.19 -17.70 -7.93
N PRO A 167 -0.54 -18.75 -7.49
CA PRO A 167 -0.51 -20.06 -8.14
C PRO A 167 -0.61 -19.94 -9.67
N ASP A 168 0.16 -20.76 -10.41
CA ASP A 168 0.26 -20.66 -11.88
C ASP A 168 -1.14 -20.55 -12.53
N GLY A 169 -1.34 -19.49 -13.32
CA GLY A 169 -2.62 -19.21 -13.99
C GLY A 169 -3.64 -18.40 -13.17
N TYR A 170 -3.35 -18.05 -11.91
CA TYR A 170 -4.19 -17.17 -11.11
C TYR A 170 -4.16 -15.72 -11.61
N LEU A 171 -2.95 -15.20 -11.90
CA LEU A 171 -2.80 -13.88 -12.53
C LEU A 171 -3.36 -13.86 -13.97
N ASP A 172 -3.26 -14.97 -14.70
CA ASP A 172 -3.82 -15.09 -16.06
C ASP A 172 -5.36 -15.01 -16.05
N ARG A 173 -6.01 -15.32 -14.92
CA ARG A 173 -7.47 -15.15 -14.74
C ARG A 173 -7.89 -13.72 -14.44
N LEU A 174 -6.95 -12.85 -14.07
CA LEU A 174 -7.21 -11.44 -13.78
C LEU A 174 -7.12 -10.53 -14.99
N GLY A 175 -6.54 -11.01 -16.10
CA GLY A 175 -6.27 -10.22 -17.30
C GLY A 175 -6.35 -11.06 -18.57
N GLY A 176 -7.58 -11.30 -19.01
CA GLY A 176 -7.94 -11.68 -20.39
C GLY A 176 -8.98 -10.72 -20.95
#